data_AF-A0A1G3ZPW6-F1
#
_entry.id   AF-A0A1G3ZPW6-F1
#
_cell.length_a   1.000
_cell.length_b   1.000
_cell.length_c   1.000
_cell.angle_alpha   90.00
_cell.angle_beta   90.00
_cell.angle_gamma   90.00
#
_symmetry.space_group_name_H-M   'P 1'
#
loop_
_entity.id
_entity.type
_entity.pdbx_description
1 polymer ?
#
loop_
_entity_poly.entity_id
_entity_poly.type
_entity_poly.pdbx_seq_one_letter_code
_entity_poly.pdbx_strand_id
1 'polypeptide(L)'
;MDPALVEGVERALGLEEFRQALESHPTAERSVIHREGDVVAIQPQEAVLNTTRAIEYSKNQAIELYCTQWLANFGAPEGQPTYADRALKCGVNSRLIESFNECCQEAKNSVDSGGFLALSWIQVAEDLQMAIEDEIFHIAKGGSPLEIVSRPPTRTTPATLQLANYKVELIESLLRHQPPKIVNAWEKIVNQSQRLVAKYRRAEILDSNKSGLCFNRDHCKECEELLYETTCSLKKAIIADQEGKHSLASLWFNLTHGNQNFLEYYQNRDHGENLTFIKEEARDLDTGNRKYLESIKSMQSMIEKVMEADEKGCQEEVVLYEKAASQCQRAMESYQEKVLLWRKAAEQYQVAAECEKQAAEAYAQGNIVDGDCFHEEAIQTSKIAKKAKQVDKIDLKRNDF
;
A
#
# COMPACT_ATOMS: atom_id res chain seq x y z
N MET A 1 2.40 -8.43 -23.56
CA MET A 1 1.68 -7.79 -22.44
C MET A 1 1.48 -6.33 -22.79
N ASP A 2 0.40 -5.71 -22.31
CA ASP A 2 0.24 -4.25 -22.41
C ASP A 2 1.39 -3.55 -21.65
N PRO A 3 2.20 -2.69 -22.28
CA PRO A 3 3.27 -1.95 -21.61
C PRO A 3 2.81 -1.20 -20.35
N ALA A 4 1.54 -0.74 -20.32
CA ALA A 4 0.97 -0.06 -19.15
C ALA A 4 0.83 -0.99 -17.93
N LEU A 5 0.56 -2.29 -18.17
CA LEU A 5 0.53 -3.29 -17.09
C LEU A 5 1.94 -3.52 -16.54
N VAL A 6 2.97 -3.57 -17.39
CA VAL A 6 4.36 -3.75 -16.95
C VAL A 6 4.80 -2.59 -16.05
N GLU A 7 4.50 -1.35 -16.46
CA GLU A 7 4.87 -0.15 -15.71
C GLU A 7 4.15 -0.06 -14.35
N GLY A 8 2.87 -0.44 -14.28
CA GLY A 8 2.12 -0.51 -13.01
C GLY A 8 2.76 -1.47 -12.00
N VAL A 9 3.16 -2.65 -12.48
CA VAL A 9 3.82 -3.69 -11.69
C VAL A 9 5.19 -3.25 -11.20
N GLU A 10 6.00 -2.67 -12.09
CA GLU A 10 7.31 -2.12 -11.73
C GLU A 10 7.15 -1.06 -10.61
N ARG A 11 6.13 -0.19 -10.69
CA ARG A 11 5.87 0.83 -9.67
C ARG A 11 5.39 0.25 -8.33
N ALA A 12 4.43 -0.69 -8.36
CA ALA A 12 3.85 -1.28 -7.15
C ALA A 12 4.85 -2.15 -6.37
N LEU A 13 5.83 -2.72 -7.08
CA LEU A 13 6.87 -3.55 -6.49
C LEU A 13 8.14 -2.78 -6.13
N GLY A 14 8.18 -1.46 -6.40
CA GLY A 14 9.34 -0.62 -6.09
C GLY A 14 10.52 -0.79 -7.06
N LEU A 15 10.30 -1.38 -8.25
CA LEU A 15 11.33 -1.58 -9.28
C LEU A 15 11.68 -0.28 -10.04
N GLU A 16 10.99 0.83 -9.75
CA GLU A 16 11.25 2.14 -10.34
C GLU A 16 12.69 2.62 -10.08
N GLU A 17 13.23 2.37 -8.89
CA GLU A 17 14.62 2.74 -8.57
C GLU A 17 15.63 1.94 -9.40
N PHE A 18 15.35 0.66 -9.65
CA PHE A 18 16.18 -0.19 -10.51
C PHE A 18 16.13 0.28 -11.97
N ARG A 19 14.95 0.68 -12.45
CA ARG A 19 14.79 1.27 -13.78
C ARG A 19 15.57 2.58 -13.92
N GLN A 20 15.44 3.48 -12.96
CA GLN A 20 16.20 4.74 -12.94
C GLN A 20 17.71 4.49 -12.88
N ALA A 21 18.17 3.47 -12.16
CA ALA A 21 19.57 3.06 -12.14
C ALA A 21 20.06 2.54 -13.51
N LEU A 22 19.23 1.79 -14.24
CA LEU A 22 19.55 1.32 -15.60
C LEU A 22 19.55 2.47 -16.62
N GLU A 23 18.60 3.40 -16.54
CA GLU A 23 18.47 4.53 -17.46
C GLU A 23 19.52 5.63 -17.23
N SER A 24 20.01 5.77 -15.99
CA SER A 24 21.01 6.79 -15.62
C SER A 24 22.45 6.42 -15.99
N HIS A 25 22.70 5.19 -16.46
CA HIS A 25 24.02 4.84 -16.99
C HIS A 25 24.25 5.51 -18.36
N PRO A 26 25.19 6.49 -18.46
CA PRO A 26 25.47 7.14 -19.73
C PRO A 26 25.99 6.08 -20.70
N THR A 27 25.29 5.93 -21.82
CA THR A 27 25.79 5.14 -22.95
C THR A 27 27.14 5.73 -23.34
N ALA A 28 28.20 4.94 -23.13
CA ALA A 28 29.57 5.32 -23.44
C ALA A 28 29.64 5.96 -24.83
N GLU A 29 30.32 7.10 -24.87
CA GLU A 29 30.53 7.99 -26.01
C GLU A 29 30.45 7.29 -27.37
N ARG A 30 29.42 7.66 -28.16
CA ARG A 30 29.40 7.42 -29.61
C ARG A 30 30.58 8.17 -30.22
N SER A 31 31.71 7.49 -30.36
CA SER A 31 32.77 7.92 -31.27
C SER A 31 32.22 7.84 -32.69
N VAL A 32 31.80 8.98 -33.22
CA VAL A 32 31.42 9.12 -34.63
C VAL A 32 32.70 9.00 -35.46
N ILE A 33 33.01 7.79 -35.90
CA ILE A 33 34.04 7.56 -36.91
C ILE A 33 33.43 7.94 -38.27
N HIS A 34 33.79 9.11 -38.80
CA HIS A 34 33.45 9.49 -40.17
C HIS A 34 34.20 8.59 -41.17
N ARG A 35 33.46 7.75 -41.89
CA ARG A 35 33.92 7.11 -43.13
C ARG A 35 33.12 7.71 -44.28
N GLU A 36 33.82 8.42 -45.18
CA GLU A 36 33.27 8.87 -46.47
C GLU A 36 33.17 7.65 -47.41
N GLY A 37 31.94 7.29 -47.79
CA GLY A 37 31.66 6.26 -48.77
C GLY A 37 30.23 5.76 -48.67
N ASP A 38 29.42 6.12 -49.66
CA ASP A 38 28.04 5.67 -49.93
C ASP A 38 27.02 5.82 -48.79
N VAL A 39 26.35 6.97 -48.78
CA VAL A 39 25.19 7.26 -47.93
C VAL A 39 23.99 6.48 -48.45
N VAL A 40 23.86 5.21 -48.02
CA VAL A 40 22.56 4.53 -48.04
C VAL A 40 21.70 5.22 -47.01
N ALA A 41 20.67 5.95 -47.46
CA ALA A 41 19.71 6.61 -46.60
C ALA A 41 18.89 5.56 -45.82
N ILE A 42 19.41 5.12 -44.67
CA ILE A 42 18.64 4.35 -43.70
C ILE A 42 17.53 5.30 -43.21
N GLN A 43 16.27 4.90 -43.38
CA GLN A 43 15.17 5.71 -42.91
C GLN A 43 15.30 5.90 -41.39
N PRO A 44 15.18 7.14 -40.86
CA PRO A 44 15.36 7.43 -39.42
C PRO A 44 14.52 6.53 -38.49
N GLN A 45 13.37 6.03 -38.97
CA GLN A 45 12.49 5.14 -38.22
C GLN A 45 13.09 3.74 -37.96
N GLU A 46 13.86 3.16 -38.89
CA GLU A 46 14.48 1.85 -38.69
C GLU A 46 15.64 1.91 -37.68
N ALA A 47 16.40 3.00 -37.68
CA ALA A 47 17.48 3.22 -36.72
C ALA A 47 16.97 3.33 -35.28
N VAL A 48 15.83 4.01 -35.07
CA VAL A 48 15.17 4.10 -33.77
C VAL A 48 14.69 2.72 -33.32
N LEU A 49 14.00 1.97 -34.20
CA LEU A 49 13.47 0.63 -33.87
C LEU A 49 14.59 -0.36 -33.49
N ASN A 50 15.71 -0.36 -34.22
CA ASN A 50 16.85 -1.23 -33.92
C ASN A 50 17.53 -0.85 -32.60
N THR A 51 17.59 0.45 -32.28
CA THR A 51 18.15 0.92 -31.00
C THR A 51 17.25 0.49 -29.83
N THR A 52 15.93 0.64 -29.95
CA THR A 52 14.98 0.19 -28.92
C THR A 52 15.09 -1.33 -28.68
N ARG A 53 15.15 -2.13 -29.74
CA ARG A 53 15.32 -3.60 -29.62
C ARG A 53 16.64 -3.99 -28.95
N ALA A 54 17.73 -3.30 -29.26
CA ALA A 54 19.02 -3.57 -28.63
C ALA A 54 19.02 -3.23 -27.13
N ILE A 55 18.35 -2.13 -26.75
CA ILE A 55 18.17 -1.74 -25.34
C ILE A 55 17.31 -2.78 -24.60
N GLU A 56 16.17 -3.18 -25.17
CA GLU A 56 15.29 -4.19 -24.58
C GLU A 56 16.00 -5.54 -24.41
N TYR A 57 16.77 -5.97 -25.41
CA TYR A 57 17.57 -7.20 -25.33
C TYR A 57 18.60 -7.13 -24.19
N SER A 58 19.31 -6.00 -24.07
CA SER A 58 20.27 -5.79 -22.99
C SER A 58 19.60 -5.75 -21.61
N LYS A 59 18.41 -5.14 -21.49
CA LYS A 59 17.63 -5.12 -20.23
C LYS A 59 17.25 -6.54 -19.83
N ASN A 60 16.72 -7.33 -20.76
CA ASN A 60 16.31 -8.71 -20.47
C ASN A 60 17.50 -9.59 -20.05
N GLN A 61 18.64 -9.45 -20.72
CA GLN A 61 19.86 -10.19 -20.35
C GLN A 61 20.38 -9.80 -18.96
N ALA A 62 20.34 -8.51 -18.61
CA ALA A 62 20.74 -8.04 -17.29
C ALA A 62 19.82 -8.58 -16.18
N ILE A 63 18.50 -8.60 -16.44
CA ILE A 63 17.50 -9.17 -15.52
C ILE A 63 17.73 -10.68 -15.34
N GLU A 64 17.92 -11.41 -16.44
CA GLU A 64 18.20 -12.85 -16.40
C GLU A 64 19.44 -13.14 -15.55
N LEU A 65 20.55 -12.42 -15.81
CA LEU A 65 21.80 -12.57 -15.04
C LEU A 65 21.60 -12.27 -13.55
N TYR A 66 20.88 -11.20 -13.21
CA TYR A 66 20.57 -10.86 -11.82
C TYR A 66 19.76 -11.97 -11.14
N CYS A 67 18.68 -12.42 -11.79
CA CYS A 67 17.82 -13.46 -11.23
C CYS A 67 18.57 -14.79 -11.05
N THR A 68 19.39 -15.20 -12.04
CA THR A 68 20.23 -16.40 -11.93
C THR A 68 21.24 -16.27 -10.79
N GLN A 69 21.88 -15.11 -10.64
CA GLN A 69 22.83 -14.87 -9.55
C GLN A 69 22.16 -14.88 -8.18
N TRP A 70 20.98 -14.27 -8.05
CA TRP A 70 20.20 -14.26 -6.82
C TRP A 70 19.78 -15.70 -6.45
N LEU A 71 19.24 -16.46 -7.40
CA LEU A 71 18.86 -17.86 -7.20
C LEU A 71 20.06 -18.75 -6.86
N ALA A 72 21.23 -18.51 -7.46
CA ALA A 72 22.45 -19.25 -7.10
C ALA A 72 22.89 -18.99 -5.65
N ASN A 73 22.67 -17.77 -5.14
CA ASN A 73 23.04 -17.39 -3.78
C ASN A 73 22.05 -17.94 -2.73
N PHE A 74 20.75 -17.99 -3.05
CA PHE A 74 19.70 -18.25 -2.07
C PHE A 74 18.88 -19.53 -2.31
N GLY A 75 18.66 -19.90 -3.58
CA GLY A 75 17.87 -21.07 -4.01
C GLY A 75 18.55 -22.43 -3.86
N ALA A 76 19.75 -22.43 -3.26
CA ALA A 76 20.63 -23.56 -2.99
C ALA A 76 21.12 -24.35 -4.22
N PRO A 77 22.44 -24.37 -4.48
CA PRO A 77 23.00 -25.32 -5.42
C PRO A 77 22.87 -26.75 -4.88
N GLU A 78 22.72 -27.72 -5.78
CA GLU A 78 22.69 -29.15 -5.44
C GLU A 78 23.84 -29.51 -4.50
N GLY A 79 23.52 -29.98 -3.29
CA GLY A 79 24.48 -30.53 -2.32
C GLY A 79 24.97 -29.62 -1.19
N GLN A 80 24.48 -28.38 -1.05
CA GLN A 80 24.74 -27.54 0.14
C GLN A 80 23.47 -27.31 0.97
N PRO A 81 23.56 -27.23 2.32
CA PRO A 81 22.43 -26.85 3.14
C PRO A 81 21.96 -25.46 2.72
N THR A 82 20.69 -25.39 2.37
CA THR A 82 20.06 -24.19 1.82
C THR A 82 20.08 -23.06 2.86
N TYR A 83 19.88 -21.81 2.41
CA TYR A 83 19.63 -20.70 3.32
C TYR A 83 18.49 -21.05 4.31
N ALA A 84 17.41 -21.65 3.79
CA ALA A 84 16.28 -22.18 4.53
C ALA A 84 16.67 -23.21 5.61
N ASP A 85 17.56 -24.17 5.30
CA ASP A 85 18.01 -25.18 6.27
C ASP A 85 18.76 -24.56 7.45
N ARG A 86 19.57 -23.53 7.17
CA ARG A 86 20.27 -22.80 8.23
C ARG A 86 19.30 -22.02 9.10
N ALA A 87 18.34 -21.33 8.50
CA ALA A 87 17.31 -20.59 9.23
C ALA A 87 16.42 -21.51 10.08
N LEU A 88 16.01 -22.67 9.55
CA LEU A 88 15.27 -23.69 10.31
C LEU A 88 16.07 -24.21 11.51
N LYS A 89 17.38 -24.47 11.33
CA LYS A 89 18.27 -24.86 12.44
C LYS A 89 18.41 -23.77 13.51
N CYS A 90 18.23 -22.50 13.14
CA CYS A 90 18.18 -21.38 14.08
C CYS A 90 16.82 -21.27 14.80
N GLY A 91 15.83 -22.10 14.49
CA GLY A 91 14.52 -22.10 15.14
C GLY A 91 13.53 -21.10 14.55
N VAL A 92 13.79 -20.60 13.34
CA VAL A 92 12.85 -19.71 12.60
C VAL A 92 11.55 -20.45 12.29
N ASN A 93 10.44 -19.72 12.29
CA ASN A 93 9.13 -20.22 11.92
C ASN A 93 9.13 -20.96 10.57
N SER A 94 8.74 -22.24 10.58
CA SER A 94 8.76 -23.08 9.38
C SER A 94 7.86 -22.55 8.25
N ARG A 95 6.73 -21.89 8.57
CA ARG A 95 5.83 -21.32 7.57
C ARG A 95 6.48 -20.18 6.78
N LEU A 96 7.33 -19.39 7.44
CA LEU A 96 8.08 -18.31 6.79
C LEU A 96 9.10 -18.89 5.81
N ILE A 97 9.76 -19.97 6.20
CA ILE A 97 10.71 -20.71 5.37
C ILE A 97 10.03 -21.39 4.17
N GLU A 98 8.89 -22.04 4.39
CA GLU A 98 8.07 -22.64 3.33
C GLU A 98 7.68 -21.59 2.29
N SER A 99 7.13 -20.46 2.73
CA SER A 99 6.73 -19.35 1.85
C SER A 99 7.91 -18.77 1.07
N PHE A 100 9.09 -18.66 1.71
CA PHE A 100 10.32 -18.20 1.06
C PHE A 100 10.77 -19.17 -0.05
N ASN A 101 10.75 -20.48 0.23
CA ASN A 101 11.13 -21.50 -0.74
C ASN A 101 10.14 -21.56 -1.93
N GLU A 102 8.84 -21.42 -1.65
CA GLU A 102 7.82 -21.31 -2.69
C GLU A 102 8.11 -20.12 -3.62
N CYS A 103 8.40 -18.93 -3.06
CA CYS A 103 8.76 -17.75 -3.86
C CYS A 103 10.06 -17.95 -4.66
N CYS A 104 11.08 -18.61 -4.09
CA CYS A 104 12.31 -18.96 -4.81
C CYS A 104 12.02 -19.88 -6.01
N GLN A 105 11.14 -20.87 -5.82
CA GLN A 105 10.76 -21.79 -6.87
C GLN A 105 9.97 -21.08 -7.99
N GLU A 106 9.04 -20.19 -7.64
CA GLU A 106 8.31 -19.38 -8.62
C GLU A 106 9.20 -18.38 -9.37
N ALA A 107 10.19 -17.79 -8.69
CA ALA A 107 11.20 -16.97 -9.32
C ALA A 107 12.00 -17.78 -10.35
N LYS A 108 12.43 -19.00 -9.99
CA LYS A 108 13.14 -19.92 -10.90
C LYS A 108 12.28 -20.29 -12.12
N ASN A 109 11.05 -20.73 -11.89
CA ASN A 109 10.09 -21.06 -12.96
C ASN A 109 9.88 -19.86 -13.90
N SER A 110 9.83 -18.64 -13.34
CA SER A 110 9.69 -17.40 -14.10
C SER A 110 10.92 -17.11 -14.96
N VAL A 111 12.15 -17.30 -14.45
CA VAL A 111 13.39 -17.18 -15.24
C VAL A 111 13.39 -18.17 -16.40
N ASP A 112 13.10 -19.44 -16.12
CA ASP A 112 13.07 -20.51 -17.12
C ASP A 112 12.02 -20.25 -18.22
N SER A 113 10.99 -19.44 -17.92
CA SER A 113 9.91 -19.06 -18.85
C SER A 113 10.13 -17.70 -19.55
N GLY A 114 11.32 -17.11 -19.46
CA GLY A 114 11.67 -15.83 -20.11
C GLY A 114 11.69 -14.61 -19.18
N GLY A 115 11.71 -14.82 -17.86
CA GLY A 115 12.11 -13.83 -16.85
C GLY A 115 11.10 -12.74 -16.48
N PHE A 116 9.95 -12.65 -17.14
CA PHE A 116 9.06 -11.47 -17.03
C PHE A 116 8.58 -11.16 -15.59
N LEU A 117 8.32 -12.18 -14.76
CA LEU A 117 7.89 -12.01 -13.35
C LEU A 117 8.97 -12.38 -12.34
N ALA A 118 10.16 -12.74 -12.78
CA ALA A 118 11.21 -13.23 -11.89
C ALA A 118 11.57 -12.17 -10.83
N LEU A 119 11.69 -10.90 -11.23
CA LEU A 119 11.95 -9.79 -10.29
C LEU A 119 10.84 -9.63 -9.24
N SER A 120 9.58 -9.80 -9.64
CA SER A 120 8.45 -9.69 -8.73
C SER A 120 8.50 -10.76 -7.65
N TRP A 121 8.77 -12.01 -8.02
CA TRP A 121 8.93 -13.11 -7.08
C TRP A 121 10.17 -12.96 -6.19
N ILE A 122 11.28 -12.49 -6.76
CA ILE A 122 12.49 -12.17 -5.98
C ILE A 122 12.18 -11.12 -4.92
N GLN A 123 11.45 -10.06 -5.26
CA GLN A 123 11.10 -9.02 -4.29
C GLN A 123 10.24 -9.55 -3.13
N VAL A 124 9.35 -10.51 -3.39
CA VAL A 124 8.58 -11.20 -2.34
C VAL A 124 9.51 -12.05 -1.47
N ALA A 125 10.43 -12.78 -2.10
CA ALA A 125 11.40 -13.61 -1.40
C ALA A 125 12.37 -12.76 -0.53
N GLU A 126 12.78 -11.58 -0.99
CA GLU A 126 13.62 -10.66 -0.22
C GLU A 126 12.90 -10.08 1.00
N ASP A 127 11.61 -9.74 0.89
CA ASP A 127 10.81 -9.32 2.05
C ASP A 127 10.73 -10.45 3.10
N LEU A 128 10.53 -11.69 2.65
CA LEU A 128 10.51 -12.88 3.51
C LEU A 128 11.89 -13.15 4.11
N GLN A 129 12.97 -13.02 3.33
CA GLN A 129 14.34 -13.13 3.82
C GLN A 129 14.63 -12.13 4.93
N MET A 130 14.21 -10.88 4.77
CA MET A 130 14.37 -9.85 5.79
C MET A 130 13.63 -10.22 7.08
N ALA A 131 12.41 -10.77 6.97
CA ALA A 131 11.68 -11.26 8.15
C ALA A 131 12.35 -12.47 8.82
N ILE A 132 12.97 -13.37 8.03
CA ILE A 132 13.76 -14.49 8.54
C ILE A 132 14.98 -13.97 9.32
N GLU A 133 15.70 -13.00 8.75
CA GLU A 133 16.86 -12.39 9.39
C GLU A 133 16.50 -11.65 10.68
N ASP A 134 15.39 -10.90 10.68
CA ASP A 134 14.83 -10.26 11.87
C ASP A 134 14.56 -11.31 12.96
N GLU A 135 13.92 -12.44 12.62
CA GLU A 135 13.62 -13.52 13.56
C GLU A 135 14.88 -14.18 14.11
N ILE A 136 15.88 -14.48 13.26
CA ILE A 136 17.19 -15.00 13.68
C ILE A 136 17.87 -14.04 14.65
N PHE A 137 17.85 -12.74 14.35
CA PHE A 137 18.43 -11.72 15.21
C PHE A 137 17.76 -11.68 16.59
N HIS A 138 16.42 -11.77 16.62
CA HIS A 138 15.67 -11.81 17.88
C HIS A 138 15.95 -13.06 18.70
N ILE A 139 16.08 -14.23 18.06
CA ILE A 139 16.46 -15.49 18.70
C ILE A 139 17.87 -15.38 19.29
N ALA A 140 18.84 -14.84 18.53
CA ALA A 140 20.22 -14.68 18.98
C ALA A 140 20.36 -13.70 20.16
N LYS A 141 19.48 -12.67 20.23
CA LYS A 141 19.49 -11.66 21.29
C LYS A 141 18.74 -12.11 22.56
N GLY A 142 17.80 -13.05 22.45
CA GLY A 142 17.08 -13.64 23.58
C GLY A 142 18.01 -14.57 24.36
N GLY A 143 18.74 -14.03 25.34
CA GLY A 143 19.63 -14.82 26.19
C GLY A 143 18.89 -15.94 26.91
N SER A 144 19.52 -17.11 27.05
CA SER A 144 18.90 -18.33 27.61
C SER A 144 17.59 -18.80 26.91
N PRO A 145 17.42 -20.11 26.67
CA PRO A 145 16.18 -20.64 26.08
C PRO A 145 14.88 -20.28 26.85
N LEU A 146 14.97 -19.94 28.13
CA LEU A 146 13.82 -19.58 28.97
C LEU A 146 13.33 -18.14 28.74
N GLU A 147 14.20 -17.18 28.39
CA GLU A 147 13.74 -15.82 28.08
C GLU A 147 13.08 -15.75 26.71
N ILE A 148 13.49 -16.63 25.77
CA ILE A 148 12.91 -16.72 24.43
C ILE A 148 11.41 -17.06 24.51
N VAL A 149 11.02 -18.01 25.38
CA VAL A 149 9.62 -18.45 25.50
C VAL A 149 8.71 -17.38 26.13
N SER A 150 9.27 -16.49 26.94
CA SER A 150 8.49 -15.44 27.63
C SER A 150 8.37 -14.14 26.82
N ARG A 151 9.15 -13.99 25.74
CA ARG A 151 9.08 -12.79 24.90
C ARG A 151 7.90 -12.90 23.93
N PRO A 152 7.01 -11.89 23.86
CA PRO A 152 5.96 -11.89 22.85
C PRO A 152 6.61 -11.88 21.46
N PRO A 153 6.10 -12.67 20.49
CA PRO A 153 6.61 -12.67 19.13
C PRO A 153 6.54 -11.26 18.54
N THR A 154 7.54 -10.91 17.73
CA THR A 154 7.56 -9.68 16.96
C THR A 154 6.34 -9.61 16.05
N ARG A 155 5.76 -8.43 15.91
CA ARG A 155 4.62 -8.23 14.99
C ARG A 155 5.09 -8.00 13.55
N THR A 156 6.35 -7.61 13.37
CA THR A 156 6.95 -7.45 12.04
C THR A 156 6.91 -8.72 11.21
N THR A 157 7.25 -9.88 11.79
CA THR A 157 7.29 -11.16 11.06
C THR A 157 5.91 -11.56 10.49
N PRO A 158 4.82 -11.66 11.29
CA PRO A 158 3.50 -11.99 10.75
C PRO A 158 2.98 -10.93 9.77
N ALA A 159 3.25 -9.64 10.01
CA ALA A 159 2.88 -8.57 9.08
C ALA A 159 3.62 -8.69 7.74
N THR A 160 4.91 -9.04 7.76
CA THR A 160 5.73 -9.23 6.55
C THR A 160 5.31 -10.46 5.77
N LEU A 161 5.01 -11.57 6.47
CA LEU A 161 4.44 -12.76 5.84
C LEU A 161 3.09 -12.44 5.16
N GLN A 162 2.25 -11.63 5.81
CA GLN A 162 0.98 -11.21 5.22
C GLN A 162 1.17 -10.28 4.00
N LEU A 163 2.13 -9.36 4.06
CA LEU A 163 2.53 -8.54 2.91
C LEU A 163 2.98 -9.41 1.73
N ALA A 164 3.82 -10.42 1.99
CA ALA A 164 4.26 -11.36 0.96
C ALA A 164 3.07 -12.05 0.29
N ASN A 165 2.11 -12.57 1.09
CA ASN A 165 0.89 -13.15 0.56
C ASN A 165 0.09 -12.19 -0.34
N TYR A 166 -0.02 -10.90 0.03
CA TYR A 166 -0.70 -9.91 -0.80
C TYR A 166 0.06 -9.62 -2.11
N LYS A 167 1.39 -9.60 -2.09
CA LYS A 167 2.19 -9.47 -3.31
C LYS A 167 2.03 -10.68 -4.23
N VAL A 168 1.95 -11.89 -3.68
CA VAL A 168 1.65 -13.11 -4.45
C VAL A 168 0.30 -12.97 -5.15
N GLU A 169 -0.76 -12.56 -4.44
CA GLU A 169 -2.10 -12.35 -5.01
C GLU A 169 -2.11 -11.29 -6.12
N LEU A 170 -1.31 -10.22 -5.98
CA LEU A 170 -1.11 -9.21 -7.02
C LEU A 170 -0.46 -9.84 -8.27
N ILE A 171 0.65 -10.58 -8.10
CA ILE A 171 1.35 -11.27 -9.20
C ILE A 171 0.42 -12.25 -9.92
N GLU A 172 -0.33 -13.06 -9.16
CA GLU A 172 -1.30 -13.99 -9.73
C GLU A 172 -2.43 -13.28 -10.50
N SER A 173 -2.90 -12.15 -9.99
CA SER A 173 -3.95 -11.36 -10.65
C SER A 173 -3.47 -10.83 -12.02
N LEU A 174 -2.21 -10.44 -12.11
CA LEU A 174 -1.58 -9.99 -13.36
C LEU A 174 -1.40 -11.15 -14.35
N LEU A 175 -0.95 -12.31 -13.86
CA LEU A 175 -0.82 -13.54 -14.64
C LEU A 175 -2.14 -13.99 -15.25
N ARG A 176 -3.23 -13.87 -14.48
CA ARG A 176 -4.59 -14.21 -14.92
C ARG A 176 -5.22 -13.11 -15.79
N HIS A 177 -4.50 -12.05 -16.10
CA HIS A 177 -5.00 -10.88 -16.84
C HIS A 177 -6.32 -10.35 -16.28
N GLN A 178 -6.41 -10.26 -14.95
CA GLN A 178 -7.59 -9.73 -14.28
C GLN A 178 -7.85 -8.27 -14.72
N PRO A 179 -9.12 -7.82 -14.73
CA PRO A 179 -9.47 -6.44 -15.00
C PRO A 179 -8.58 -5.43 -14.24
N PRO A 180 -8.18 -4.30 -14.84
CA PRO A 180 -7.31 -3.31 -14.18
C PRO A 180 -7.83 -2.84 -12.81
N LYS A 181 -9.15 -2.80 -12.62
CA LYS A 181 -9.77 -2.47 -11.32
C LYS A 181 -9.33 -3.41 -10.19
N ILE A 182 -9.21 -4.71 -10.46
CA ILE A 182 -8.77 -5.72 -9.49
C ILE A 182 -7.28 -5.57 -9.20
N VAL A 183 -6.47 -5.42 -10.25
CA VAL A 183 -5.02 -5.22 -10.11
C VAL A 183 -4.73 -3.98 -9.27
N ASN A 184 -5.34 -2.83 -9.59
CA ASN A 184 -5.17 -1.59 -8.84
C ASN A 184 -5.61 -1.72 -7.37
N ALA A 185 -6.66 -2.52 -7.10
CA ALA A 185 -7.09 -2.78 -5.72
C ALA A 185 -6.03 -3.58 -4.93
N TRP A 186 -5.44 -4.61 -5.55
CA TRP A 186 -4.33 -5.35 -4.95
C TRP A 186 -3.08 -4.49 -4.75
N GLU A 187 -2.71 -3.66 -5.72
CA GLU A 187 -1.60 -2.71 -5.58
C GLU A 187 -1.80 -1.78 -4.38
N LYS A 188 -3.01 -1.25 -4.18
CA LYS A 188 -3.32 -0.41 -3.01
C LYS A 188 -3.19 -1.19 -1.70
N ILE A 189 -3.65 -2.45 -1.63
CA ILE A 189 -3.48 -3.33 -0.46
C ILE A 189 -2.00 -3.58 -0.16
N VAL A 190 -1.19 -3.90 -1.17
CA VAL A 190 0.25 -4.11 -1.04
C VAL A 190 0.94 -2.86 -0.49
N ASN A 191 0.68 -1.69 -1.09
CA ASN A 191 1.24 -0.42 -0.65
C ASN A 191 0.87 -0.09 0.81
N GLN A 192 -0.39 -0.34 1.20
CA GLN A 192 -0.85 -0.12 2.58
C GLN A 192 -0.19 -1.09 3.55
N SER A 193 -0.05 -2.37 3.18
CA SER A 193 0.61 -3.38 3.99
C SER A 193 2.11 -3.08 4.16
N GLN A 194 2.81 -2.60 3.12
CA GLN A 194 4.20 -2.15 3.21
C GLN A 194 4.39 -1.03 4.23
N ARG A 195 3.52 -0.02 4.22
CA ARG A 195 3.55 1.07 5.22
C ARG A 195 3.39 0.55 6.64
N LEU A 196 2.50 -0.42 6.84
CA LEU A 196 2.27 -1.05 8.13
C LEU A 196 3.48 -1.85 8.62
N VAL A 197 4.10 -2.66 7.75
CA VAL A 197 5.34 -3.39 8.06
C VAL A 197 6.47 -2.42 8.43
N ALA A 198 6.66 -1.35 7.65
CA ALA A 198 7.66 -0.33 7.95
C ALA A 198 7.43 0.33 9.32
N LYS A 199 6.16 0.53 9.68
CA LYS A 199 5.77 1.08 10.99
C LYS A 199 6.08 0.12 12.13
N TYR A 200 5.83 -1.18 11.98
CA TYR A 200 6.23 -2.18 12.98
C TYR A 200 7.74 -2.26 13.16
N ARG A 201 8.52 -2.25 12.07
CA ARG A 201 9.98 -2.22 12.15
C ARG A 201 10.49 -1.00 12.92
N ARG A 202 9.94 0.19 12.65
CA ARG A 202 10.29 1.41 13.42
C ARG A 202 9.94 1.28 14.90
N ALA A 203 8.79 0.69 15.22
CA ALA A 203 8.38 0.45 16.61
C ALA A 203 9.39 -0.43 17.35
N GLU A 204 9.83 -1.53 16.72
CA GLU A 204 10.77 -2.48 17.32
C GLU A 204 12.16 -1.86 17.55
N ILE A 205 12.59 -0.96 16.67
CA ILE A 205 13.81 -0.16 16.87
C ILE A 205 13.67 0.79 18.06
N LEU A 206 12.54 1.51 18.18
CA LEU A 206 12.27 2.43 19.29
C LEU A 206 12.19 1.70 20.64
N ASP A 207 11.49 0.56 20.68
CA ASP A 207 11.39 -0.31 21.85
C ASP A 207 12.77 -0.80 22.30
N SER A 208 13.64 -1.15 21.34
CA SER A 208 15.02 -1.57 21.61
C SER A 208 15.88 -0.46 22.22
N ASN A 209 15.59 0.80 21.90
CA ASN A 209 16.32 1.97 22.38
C ASN A 209 15.81 2.49 23.74
N LYS A 210 14.76 1.89 24.31
CA LYS A 210 14.09 2.36 25.54
C LYS A 210 13.66 3.83 25.47
N SER A 211 13.47 4.37 24.26
CA SER A 211 12.86 5.68 24.10
C SER A 211 11.43 5.53 24.58
N GLY A 212 11.03 6.18 25.68
CA GLY A 212 9.69 6.07 26.27
C GLY A 212 8.55 6.60 25.39
N LEU A 213 8.75 6.70 24.07
CA LEU A 213 7.71 6.95 23.09
C LEU A 213 6.82 5.71 23.02
N CYS A 214 5.58 5.86 23.46
CA CYS A 214 4.58 4.81 23.42
C CYS A 214 4.13 4.59 21.97
N PHE A 215 4.66 3.56 21.32
CA PHE A 215 4.10 3.08 20.07
C PHE A 215 2.64 2.64 20.29
N ASN A 216 1.71 3.21 19.52
CA ASN A 216 0.29 2.84 19.62
C ASN A 216 0.04 1.47 18.97
N ARG A 217 0.23 0.42 19.79
CA ARG A 217 0.05 -0.98 19.40
C ARG A 217 -1.39 -1.30 18.97
N ASP A 218 -2.38 -0.60 19.54
CA ASP A 218 -3.79 -0.81 19.22
C ASP A 218 -4.10 -0.31 17.81
N HIS A 219 -3.55 0.86 17.45
CA HIS A 219 -3.70 1.42 16.11
C HIS A 219 -3.20 0.49 14.99
N CYS A 220 -2.05 -0.16 15.19
CA CYS A 220 -1.52 -1.06 14.16
C CYS A 220 -2.36 -2.33 14.02
N LYS A 221 -2.93 -2.81 15.12
CA LYS A 221 -3.88 -3.94 15.10
C LYS A 221 -5.15 -3.60 14.33
N GLU A 222 -5.69 -2.40 14.52
CA GLU A 222 -6.85 -1.93 13.75
C GLU A 222 -6.53 -1.85 12.24
N CYS A 223 -5.31 -1.41 11.88
CA CYS A 223 -4.87 -1.43 10.48
C CYS A 223 -4.76 -2.84 9.89
N GLU A 224 -4.28 -3.82 10.67
CA GLU A 224 -4.22 -5.23 10.26
C GLU A 224 -5.62 -5.80 10.00
N GLU A 225 -6.55 -5.57 10.94
CA GLU A 225 -7.93 -6.02 10.83
C GLU A 225 -8.61 -5.44 9.57
N LEU A 226 -8.42 -4.14 9.31
CA LEU A 226 -8.93 -3.48 8.10
C LEU A 226 -8.30 -3.99 6.81
N LEU A 227 -6.98 -4.27 6.78
CA LEU A 227 -6.32 -4.89 5.62
C LEU A 227 -6.90 -6.26 5.31
N TYR A 228 -7.13 -7.05 6.35
CA TYR A 228 -7.75 -8.37 6.22
C TYR A 228 -9.18 -8.26 5.67
N GLU A 229 -10.02 -7.40 6.24
CA GLU A 229 -11.39 -7.15 5.76
C GLU A 229 -11.42 -6.65 4.30
N THR A 230 -10.50 -5.76 3.93
CA THR A 230 -10.32 -5.25 2.56
C THR A 230 -10.02 -6.40 1.59
N THR A 231 -9.10 -7.29 1.98
CA THR A 231 -8.68 -8.42 1.16
C THR A 231 -9.81 -9.44 0.99
N CYS A 232 -10.50 -9.79 2.08
CA CYS A 232 -11.65 -10.68 2.04
C CYS A 232 -12.75 -10.13 1.12
N SER A 233 -13.03 -8.84 1.20
CA SER A 233 -14.00 -8.17 0.33
C SER A 233 -13.60 -8.23 -1.14
N LEU A 234 -12.31 -8.01 -1.45
CA LEU A 234 -11.79 -8.08 -2.81
C LEU A 234 -11.89 -9.49 -3.40
N LYS A 235 -11.52 -10.52 -2.62
CA LYS A 235 -11.65 -11.93 -3.03
C LYS A 235 -13.11 -12.30 -3.33
N LYS A 236 -14.04 -11.87 -2.48
CA LYS A 236 -15.49 -12.07 -2.72
C LYS A 236 -15.96 -11.32 -3.97
N ALA A 237 -15.45 -10.12 -4.24
CA ALA A 237 -15.75 -9.39 -5.47
C ALA A 237 -15.32 -10.15 -6.73
N ILE A 238 -14.10 -10.70 -6.72
CA ILE A 238 -13.53 -11.48 -7.83
C ILE A 238 -14.36 -12.74 -8.09
N ILE A 239 -14.73 -13.47 -7.03
CA ILE A 239 -15.58 -14.68 -7.17
C ILE A 239 -16.95 -14.32 -7.76
N ALA A 240 -17.61 -13.30 -7.22
CA ALA A 240 -18.92 -12.86 -7.74
C ALA A 240 -18.85 -12.43 -9.21
N ASP A 241 -17.76 -11.77 -9.63
CA ASP A 241 -17.57 -11.36 -11.03
C ASP A 241 -17.35 -12.58 -11.95
N GLN A 242 -16.56 -13.56 -11.51
CA GLN A 242 -16.34 -14.82 -12.24
C GLN A 242 -17.62 -15.66 -12.38
N GLU A 243 -18.54 -15.56 -11.42
CA GLU A 243 -19.87 -16.17 -11.47
C GLU A 243 -20.89 -15.40 -12.33
N GLY A 244 -20.50 -14.24 -12.91
CA GLY A 244 -21.40 -13.38 -13.67
C GLY A 244 -22.39 -12.58 -12.81
N LYS A 245 -22.19 -12.54 -11.48
CA LYS A 245 -23.00 -11.78 -10.52
C LYS A 245 -22.50 -10.34 -10.40
N HIS A 246 -22.56 -9.59 -11.51
CA HIS A 246 -21.92 -8.28 -11.61
C HIS A 246 -22.42 -7.23 -10.60
N SER A 247 -23.70 -7.27 -10.19
CA SER A 247 -24.24 -6.37 -9.15
C SER A 247 -23.57 -6.61 -7.80
N LEU A 248 -23.48 -7.89 -7.39
CA LEU A 248 -22.82 -8.32 -6.17
C LEU A 248 -21.31 -8.03 -6.19
N ALA A 249 -20.65 -8.30 -7.32
CA ALA A 249 -19.23 -7.97 -7.51
C ALA A 249 -18.99 -6.46 -7.33
N SER A 250 -19.85 -5.62 -7.91
CA SER A 250 -19.79 -4.17 -7.77
C SER A 250 -19.92 -3.72 -6.31
N LEU A 251 -20.86 -4.29 -5.55
CA LEU A 251 -21.03 -4.01 -4.12
C LEU A 251 -19.79 -4.38 -3.31
N TRP A 252 -19.20 -5.56 -3.54
CA TRP A 252 -17.97 -5.96 -2.87
C TRP A 252 -16.78 -5.06 -3.24
N PHE A 253 -16.64 -4.66 -4.51
CA PHE A 253 -15.61 -3.70 -4.90
C PHE A 253 -15.77 -2.34 -4.23
N ASN A 254 -17.01 -1.87 -4.08
CA ASN A 254 -17.29 -0.59 -3.41
C ASN A 254 -16.96 -0.69 -1.91
N LEU A 255 -17.23 -1.83 -1.27
CA LEU A 255 -16.80 -2.11 0.10
C LEU A 255 -15.27 -2.16 0.22
N THR A 256 -14.57 -2.83 -0.69
CA THR A 256 -13.10 -2.83 -0.76
C THR A 256 -12.55 -1.41 -0.85
N HIS A 257 -13.10 -0.58 -1.74
CA HIS A 257 -12.69 0.81 -1.88
C HIS A 257 -12.95 1.63 -0.61
N GLY A 258 -14.10 1.42 0.05
CA GLY A 258 -14.41 2.03 1.34
C GLY A 258 -13.38 1.68 2.42
N ASN A 259 -13.06 0.39 2.57
CA ASN A 259 -12.07 -0.09 3.53
C ASN A 259 -10.67 0.48 3.24
N GLN A 260 -10.26 0.53 1.96
CA GLN A 260 -8.99 1.12 1.56
C GLN A 260 -8.89 2.61 1.93
N ASN A 261 -9.96 3.38 1.72
CA ASN A 261 -9.98 4.80 2.05
C ASN A 261 -9.94 5.03 3.57
N PHE A 262 -10.64 4.17 4.32
CA PHE A 262 -10.58 4.20 5.78
C PHE A 262 -9.18 3.89 6.30
N LEU A 263 -8.56 2.85 5.77
CA LEU A 263 -7.22 2.44 6.16
C LEU A 263 -6.18 3.53 5.85
N GLU A 264 -6.29 4.19 4.69
CA GLU A 264 -5.42 5.32 4.35
C GLU A 264 -5.58 6.49 5.34
N TYR A 265 -6.81 6.78 5.77
CA TYR A 265 -7.05 7.74 6.84
C TYR A 265 -6.34 7.34 8.14
N TYR A 266 -6.48 6.09 8.57
CA TYR A 266 -5.84 5.59 9.79
C TYR A 266 -4.32 5.68 9.69
N GLN A 267 -3.72 5.17 8.63
CA GLN A 267 -2.26 5.17 8.46
C GLN A 267 -1.68 6.59 8.50
N ASN A 268 -2.40 7.58 7.97
CA ASN A 268 -1.96 8.97 7.96
C ASN A 268 -2.17 9.71 9.29
N ARG A 269 -3.01 9.20 10.20
CA ARG A 269 -3.29 9.81 11.52
C ARG A 269 -2.03 9.97 12.37
N ASP A 270 -1.12 9.00 12.31
CA ASP A 270 0.07 8.95 13.17
C ASP A 270 1.17 9.93 12.74
N HIS A 271 1.09 10.52 11.54
CA HIS A 271 1.94 11.66 11.18
C HIS A 271 1.54 12.96 11.90
N GLY A 272 0.38 12.97 12.56
CA GLY A 272 -0.21 14.13 13.20
C GLY A 272 0.19 14.37 14.66
N GLU A 273 1.32 13.85 15.16
CA GLU A 273 1.76 14.09 16.55
C GLU A 273 1.89 15.60 16.91
N ASN A 274 1.91 16.50 15.91
CA ASN A 274 1.85 17.94 16.10
C ASN A 274 0.42 18.53 16.30
N LEU A 275 -0.65 17.75 16.20
CA LEU A 275 -2.04 18.23 16.28
C LEU A 275 -2.60 18.30 17.72
N THR A 276 -1.75 18.24 18.75
CA THR A 276 -2.19 18.37 20.16
C THR A 276 -2.97 19.67 20.42
N PHE A 277 -2.77 20.69 19.58
CA PHE A 277 -3.44 21.99 19.65
C PHE A 277 -4.95 21.93 19.28
N ILE A 278 -5.46 20.87 18.63
CA ILE A 278 -6.86 20.84 18.17
C ILE A 278 -7.64 19.60 18.63
N LYS A 279 -7.73 19.42 19.96
CA LYS A 279 -8.50 18.34 20.60
C LYS A 279 -9.99 18.31 20.22
N GLU A 280 -10.58 19.44 19.86
CA GLU A 280 -12.00 19.50 19.49
C GLU A 280 -12.23 19.00 18.06
N GLU A 281 -11.38 19.37 17.11
CA GLU A 281 -11.48 18.89 15.72
C GLU A 281 -11.14 17.42 15.59
N ALA A 282 -10.17 16.93 16.37
CA ALA A 282 -9.89 15.51 16.44
C ALA A 282 -11.11 14.69 16.90
N ARG A 283 -11.94 15.22 17.81
CA ARG A 283 -13.16 14.53 18.29
C ARG A 283 -14.25 14.46 17.23
N ASP A 284 -14.48 15.54 16.49
CA ASP A 284 -15.46 15.55 15.39
C ASP A 284 -15.03 14.58 14.28
N LEU A 285 -13.75 14.61 13.91
CA LEU A 285 -13.18 13.70 12.92
C LEU A 285 -13.28 12.23 13.37
N ASP A 286 -12.94 11.92 14.62
CA ASP A 286 -13.08 10.56 15.18
C ASP A 286 -14.54 10.10 15.19
N THR A 287 -15.48 11.01 15.47
CA THR A 287 -16.92 10.70 15.44
C THR A 287 -17.40 10.40 14.01
N GLY A 288 -16.97 11.18 13.02
CA GLY A 288 -17.29 10.92 11.61
C GLY A 288 -16.74 9.59 11.13
N ASN A 289 -15.49 9.29 11.48
CA ASN A 289 -14.85 8.03 11.11
C ASN A 289 -15.50 6.81 11.77
N ARG A 290 -15.97 6.93 13.02
CA ARG A 290 -16.75 5.86 13.65
C ARG A 290 -18.03 5.55 12.88
N LYS A 291 -18.79 6.60 12.49
CA LYS A 291 -20.01 6.45 11.68
C LYS A 291 -19.73 5.86 10.29
N TYR A 292 -18.60 6.25 9.70
CA TYR A 292 -18.13 5.67 8.43
C TYR A 292 -17.87 4.17 8.57
N LEU A 293 -17.15 3.75 9.62
CA LEU A 293 -16.89 2.34 9.91
C LEU A 293 -18.17 1.55 10.20
N GLU A 294 -19.12 2.12 10.95
CA GLU A 294 -20.44 1.50 11.18
C GLU A 294 -21.20 1.31 9.87
N SER A 295 -21.08 2.24 8.93
CA SER A 295 -21.69 2.16 7.59
C SER A 295 -21.05 1.05 6.75
N ILE A 296 -19.71 0.92 6.79
CA ILE A 296 -18.97 -0.19 6.17
C ILE A 296 -19.44 -1.54 6.69
N LYS A 297 -19.50 -1.71 8.02
CA LYS A 297 -19.93 -2.96 8.67
C LYS A 297 -21.38 -3.31 8.33
N SER A 298 -22.24 -2.29 8.29
CA SER A 298 -23.63 -2.45 7.88
C SER A 298 -23.74 -2.89 6.42
N MET A 299 -22.98 -2.26 5.51
CA MET A 299 -22.91 -2.64 4.10
C MET A 299 -22.43 -4.08 3.94
N GLN A 300 -21.34 -4.47 4.60
CA GLN A 300 -20.84 -5.84 4.59
C GLN A 300 -21.91 -6.84 5.01
N SER A 301 -22.59 -6.59 6.13
CA SER A 301 -23.65 -7.48 6.62
C SER A 301 -24.81 -7.62 5.63
N MET A 302 -25.18 -6.54 4.91
CA MET A 302 -26.22 -6.62 3.88
C MET A 302 -25.76 -7.42 2.67
N ILE A 303 -24.50 -7.27 2.24
CA ILE A 303 -23.96 -8.04 1.11
C ILE A 303 -23.86 -9.53 1.45
N GLU A 304 -23.48 -9.88 2.68
CA GLU A 304 -23.46 -11.28 3.15
C GLU A 304 -24.86 -11.89 3.12
N LYS A 305 -25.90 -11.13 3.49
CA LYS A 305 -27.30 -11.55 3.34
C LYS A 305 -27.75 -11.69 1.88
N VAL A 306 -27.24 -10.87 0.96
CA VAL A 306 -27.46 -11.05 -0.49
C VAL A 306 -26.96 -12.43 -0.91
N MET A 307 -25.75 -12.81 -0.49
CA MET A 307 -25.15 -14.11 -0.81
C MET A 307 -25.98 -15.27 -0.24
N GLU A 308 -26.37 -15.20 1.04
CA GLU A 308 -27.19 -16.23 1.67
C GLU A 308 -28.58 -16.39 1.01
N ALA A 309 -29.20 -15.28 0.57
CA ALA A 309 -30.48 -15.30 -0.13
C ALA A 309 -30.35 -15.90 -1.54
N ASP A 310 -29.27 -15.56 -2.25
CA ASP A 310 -28.96 -16.09 -3.58
C ASP A 310 -28.72 -17.61 -3.55
N GLU A 311 -27.95 -18.10 -2.57
CA GLU A 311 -27.73 -19.54 -2.34
C GLU A 311 -29.04 -20.31 -2.09
N LYS A 312 -30.04 -19.66 -1.48
CA LYS A 312 -31.38 -20.24 -1.26
C LYS A 312 -32.32 -20.09 -2.47
N GLY A 313 -31.93 -19.37 -3.51
CA GLY A 313 -32.77 -19.04 -4.65
C GLY A 313 -33.87 -18.01 -4.35
N CYS A 314 -33.74 -17.23 -3.27
CA CYS A 314 -34.72 -16.25 -2.81
C CYS A 314 -34.53 -14.89 -3.51
N GLN A 315 -34.92 -14.79 -4.79
CA GLN A 315 -34.66 -13.60 -5.63
C GLN A 315 -35.27 -12.29 -5.08
N GLU A 316 -36.43 -12.35 -4.42
CA GLU A 316 -37.03 -11.15 -3.78
C GLU A 316 -36.18 -10.62 -2.62
N GLU A 317 -35.58 -11.52 -1.83
CA GLU A 317 -34.67 -11.15 -0.73
C GLU A 317 -33.35 -10.60 -1.26
N VAL A 318 -32.81 -11.17 -2.35
CA VAL A 318 -31.61 -10.67 -3.05
C VAL A 318 -31.82 -9.20 -3.42
N VAL A 319 -32.91 -8.86 -4.12
CA VAL A 319 -33.20 -7.48 -4.54
C VAL A 319 -33.36 -6.55 -3.33
N LEU A 320 -34.01 -7.02 -2.26
CA LEU A 320 -34.19 -6.24 -1.04
C LEU A 320 -32.85 -5.90 -0.38
N TYR A 321 -31.97 -6.91 -0.20
CA TYR A 321 -30.68 -6.73 0.43
C TYR A 321 -29.70 -5.94 -0.44
N GLU A 322 -29.73 -6.09 -1.77
CA GLU A 322 -28.93 -5.27 -2.69
C GLU A 322 -29.33 -3.78 -2.59
N LYS A 323 -30.63 -3.50 -2.49
CA LYS A 323 -31.13 -2.14 -2.29
C LYS A 323 -30.69 -1.56 -0.94
N ALA A 324 -30.70 -2.37 0.12
CA ALA A 324 -30.21 -1.96 1.43
C ALA A 324 -28.69 -1.70 1.41
N ALA A 325 -27.91 -2.59 0.80
CA ALA A 325 -26.47 -2.40 0.61
C ALA A 325 -26.15 -1.12 -0.18
N SER A 326 -26.92 -0.84 -1.23
CA SER A 326 -26.80 0.40 -2.03
C SER A 326 -27.16 1.66 -1.23
N GLN A 327 -28.06 1.57 -0.25
CA GLN A 327 -28.34 2.67 0.67
C GLN A 327 -27.17 2.87 1.65
N CYS A 328 -26.61 1.79 2.21
CA CYS A 328 -25.41 1.87 3.05
C CYS A 328 -24.23 2.46 2.28
N GLN A 329 -24.04 2.10 1.00
CA GLN A 329 -23.03 2.69 0.14
C GLN A 329 -23.20 4.21 0.00
N ARG A 330 -24.41 4.69 -0.30
CA ARG A 330 -24.67 6.14 -0.40
C ARG A 330 -24.42 6.88 0.91
N ALA A 331 -24.74 6.26 2.04
CA ALA A 331 -24.42 6.81 3.35
C ALA A 331 -22.89 6.90 3.55
N MET A 332 -22.16 5.84 3.19
CA MET A 332 -20.70 5.80 3.23
C MET A 332 -20.07 6.91 2.37
N GLU A 333 -20.53 7.08 1.12
CA GLU A 333 -20.06 8.14 0.21
C GLU A 333 -20.30 9.54 0.81
N SER A 334 -21.49 9.78 1.37
CA SER A 334 -21.80 11.04 2.05
C SER A 334 -20.89 11.29 3.26
N TYR A 335 -20.60 10.28 4.06
CA TYR A 335 -19.65 10.41 5.17
C TYR A 335 -18.21 10.65 4.68
N GLN A 336 -17.80 10.03 3.57
CA GLN A 336 -16.48 10.26 2.98
C GLN A 336 -16.31 11.71 2.54
N GLU A 337 -17.32 12.30 1.89
CA GLU A 337 -17.32 13.71 1.48
C GLU A 337 -17.16 14.63 2.69
N LYS A 338 -17.87 14.34 3.80
CA LYS A 338 -17.75 15.10 5.05
C LYS A 338 -16.37 14.99 5.68
N VAL A 339 -15.82 13.78 5.76
CA VAL A 339 -14.46 13.57 6.28
C VAL A 339 -13.44 14.33 5.45
N LEU A 340 -13.58 14.36 4.11
CA LEU A 340 -12.71 15.13 3.22
C LEU A 340 -12.84 16.65 3.46
N LEU A 341 -14.08 17.14 3.61
CA LEU A 341 -14.35 18.54 3.92
C LEU A 341 -13.71 18.96 5.25
N TRP A 342 -13.86 18.13 6.29
CA TRP A 342 -13.26 18.39 7.60
C TRP A 342 -11.74 18.30 7.58
N ARG A 343 -11.16 17.38 6.80
CA ARG A 343 -9.71 17.32 6.58
C ARG A 343 -9.19 18.63 5.97
N LYS A 344 -9.83 19.10 4.89
CA LYS A 344 -9.48 20.39 4.27
C LYS A 344 -9.62 21.54 5.27
N ALA A 345 -10.67 21.55 6.10
CA ALA A 345 -10.81 22.58 7.13
C ALA A 345 -9.66 22.52 8.15
N ALA A 346 -9.26 21.33 8.61
CA ALA A 346 -8.13 21.16 9.53
C ALA A 346 -6.80 21.62 8.91
N GLU A 347 -6.55 21.30 7.63
CA GLU A 347 -5.38 21.78 6.88
C GLU A 347 -5.35 23.31 6.84
N GLN A 348 -6.49 23.96 6.58
CA GLN A 348 -6.60 25.42 6.59
C GLN A 348 -6.33 26.00 7.99
N TYR A 349 -6.81 25.35 9.07
CA TYR A 349 -6.46 25.79 10.43
C TYR A 349 -4.99 25.63 10.73
N GLN A 350 -4.34 24.58 10.24
CA GLN A 350 -2.90 24.39 10.37
C GLN A 350 -2.12 25.50 9.66
N VAL A 351 -2.51 25.86 8.43
CA VAL A 351 -1.92 26.99 7.70
C VAL A 351 -2.10 28.29 8.49
N ALA A 352 -3.32 28.55 8.98
CA ALA A 352 -3.58 29.73 9.79
C ALA A 352 -2.70 29.78 11.06
N ALA A 353 -2.49 28.64 11.73
CA ALA A 353 -1.64 28.56 12.91
C ALA A 353 -0.16 28.84 12.59
N GLU A 354 0.36 28.36 11.45
CA GLU A 354 1.73 28.68 11.02
C GLU A 354 1.86 30.16 10.64
N CYS A 355 0.86 30.75 9.99
CA CYS A 355 0.81 32.19 9.73
C CYS A 355 0.83 33.01 11.04
N GLU A 356 0.06 32.63 12.06
CA GLU A 356 0.12 33.32 13.37
C GLU A 356 1.48 33.20 14.04
N LYS A 357 2.14 32.03 13.90
CA LYS A 357 3.50 31.84 14.40
C LYS A 357 4.48 32.78 13.68
N GLN A 358 4.41 32.86 12.35
CA GLN A 358 5.23 33.79 11.56
C GLN A 358 4.95 35.24 11.90
N ALA A 359 3.68 35.60 12.14
CA ALA A 359 3.30 36.93 12.61
C ALA A 359 3.97 37.25 13.95
N ALA A 360 3.87 36.33 14.92
CA ALA A 360 4.50 36.48 16.23
C ALA A 360 6.02 36.63 16.15
N GLU A 361 6.68 35.85 15.29
CA GLU A 361 8.13 35.95 15.03
C GLU A 361 8.51 37.31 14.42
N ALA A 362 7.76 37.79 13.42
CA ALA A 362 7.99 39.09 12.79
C ALA A 362 7.81 40.25 13.80
N TYR A 363 6.76 40.22 14.61
CA TYR A 363 6.55 41.21 15.67
C TYR A 363 7.66 41.19 16.71
N ALA A 364 8.16 40.02 17.11
CA ALA A 364 9.27 39.90 18.05
C ALA A 364 10.58 40.53 17.50
N GLN A 365 10.75 40.56 16.19
CA GLN A 365 11.87 41.21 15.50
C GLN A 365 11.65 42.71 15.25
N GLY A 366 10.49 43.27 15.65
CA GLY A 366 10.11 44.66 15.40
C GLY A 366 9.63 44.93 13.97
N ASN A 367 9.38 43.88 13.17
CA ASN A 367 8.87 44.00 11.81
C ASN A 367 7.33 43.97 11.81
N ILE A 368 6.74 45.14 12.04
CA ILE A 368 5.28 45.28 12.19
C ILE A 368 4.52 45.00 10.89
N VAL A 369 5.07 45.41 9.74
CA VAL A 369 4.40 45.28 8.43
C VAL A 369 4.22 43.81 8.06
N ASP A 370 5.28 43.00 8.20
CA ASP A 370 5.20 41.57 7.90
C ASP A 370 4.34 40.85 8.95
N GLY A 371 4.42 41.24 10.22
CA GLY A 371 3.57 40.71 11.28
C GLY A 371 2.08 40.90 10.98
N ASP A 372 1.67 42.12 10.61
CA ASP A 372 0.27 42.42 10.26
C ASP A 372 -0.19 41.64 9.01
N CYS A 373 0.70 41.48 8.02
CA CYS A 373 0.42 40.72 6.81
C CYS A 373 0.09 39.25 7.11
N PHE A 374 0.98 38.57 7.87
CA PHE A 374 0.78 37.17 8.25
C PHE A 374 -0.44 36.98 9.15
N HIS A 375 -0.71 37.92 10.06
CA HIS A 375 -1.88 37.87 10.93
C HIS A 375 -3.19 37.97 10.12
N GLU A 376 -3.29 38.89 9.17
CA GLU A 376 -4.47 39.00 8.31
C GLU A 376 -4.66 37.74 7.46
N GLU A 377 -3.57 37.15 6.94
CA GLU A 377 -3.62 35.87 6.21
C GLU A 377 -4.16 34.74 7.09
N ALA A 378 -3.71 34.65 8.34
CA ALA A 378 -4.23 33.68 9.31
C ALA A 378 -5.74 33.87 9.56
N ILE A 379 -6.19 35.12 9.71
CA ILE A 379 -7.61 35.46 9.87
C ILE A 379 -8.42 34.99 8.66
N GLN A 380 -7.98 35.29 7.44
CA GLN A 380 -8.70 34.90 6.22
C GLN A 380 -8.76 33.38 6.06
N THR A 381 -7.64 32.70 6.29
CA THR A 381 -7.54 31.24 6.21
C THR A 381 -8.46 30.57 7.24
N SER A 382 -8.49 31.07 8.48
CA SER A 382 -9.41 30.56 9.51
C SER A 382 -10.89 30.80 9.18
N LYS A 383 -11.23 31.91 8.49
CA LYS A 383 -12.60 32.18 8.00
C LYS A 383 -13.01 31.17 6.93
N ILE A 384 -12.12 30.80 6.02
CA ILE A 384 -12.38 29.76 5.00
C ILE A 384 -12.67 28.42 5.68
N ALA A 385 -11.84 28.02 6.65
CA ALA A 385 -12.03 26.79 7.42
C ALA A 385 -13.38 26.77 8.17
N LYS A 386 -13.76 27.90 8.80
CA LYS A 386 -15.07 28.05 9.47
C LYS A 386 -16.25 27.91 8.51
N LYS A 387 -16.16 28.53 7.32
CA LYS A 387 -17.21 28.44 6.30
C LYS A 387 -17.42 27.00 5.83
N ALA A 388 -16.34 26.25 5.58
CA ALA A 388 -16.41 24.84 5.22
C ALA A 388 -17.23 24.02 6.24
N LYS A 389 -17.01 24.24 7.55
CA LYS A 389 -17.79 23.57 8.61
C LYS A 389 -19.25 23.99 8.66
N GLN A 390 -19.56 25.25 8.34
CA GLN A 390 -20.95 25.74 8.35
C GLN A 390 -21.80 25.11 7.25
N VAL A 391 -21.21 24.83 6.08
CA VAL A 391 -21.90 24.15 4.97
C VAL A 391 -22.41 22.78 5.42
N ASP A 392 -21.57 21.98 6.06
CA ASP A 392 -21.96 20.65 6.57
C ASP A 392 -23.10 20.69 7.61
N LYS A 393 -23.12 21.71 8.48
CA LYS A 393 -24.22 21.91 9.45
C LYS A 393 -25.55 22.23 8.77
N ILE A 394 -25.54 22.89 7.62
CA ILE A 394 -26.75 23.22 6.86
C ILE A 394 -27.27 21.96 6.17
N ASP A 395 -26.39 21.16 5.59
CA ASP A 395 -26.77 19.92 4.89
C ASP A 395 -27.33 18.86 5.85
N LEU A 396 -26.80 18.77 7.08
CA LEU A 396 -27.36 17.90 8.12
C LEU A 396 -28.83 18.25 8.42
N LYS A 397 -29.14 19.55 8.58
CA LYS A 397 -30.52 19.97 8.86
C LYS A 397 -31.48 19.70 7.71
N ARG A 398 -30.98 19.59 6.47
CA ARG A 398 -31.82 19.37 5.29
C ARG A 398 -32.18 17.90 5.11
N ASN A 399 -31.36 16.97 5.61
CA ASN A 399 -31.56 15.53 5.46
C ASN A 399 -32.38 14.90 6.60
N ASP A 400 -32.67 15.66 7.67
CA ASP A 400 -33.50 15.23 8.80
C ASP A 400 -35.01 15.51 8.59
N PHE A 401 -35.40 16.13 7.48
CA PHE A 401 -36.79 16.36 7.03
C PHE A 401 -37.11 15.54 5.79
#